data_AF-A0A1V6EQV2-F1
#
_entry.id   AF-A0A1V6EQV2-F1
#
_cell.length_a   1.000
_cell.length_b   1.000
_cell.length_c   1.000
_cell.angle_alpha   90.00
_cell.angle_beta   90.00
_cell.angle_gamma   90.00
#
_symmetry.space_group_name_H-M   'P 1'
#
loop_
_entity.id
_entity.type
_entity.pdbx_description
1 polymer ?
#
loop_
_entity_poly.entity_id
_entity_poly.type
_entity_poly.pdbx_seq_one_letter_code
_entity_poly.pdbx_strand_id
1 'polypeptide(L)'
;MWTHARHTTRDLLPARYRTELIYYRHEPRVPMGWLRDSTLRVLSTLFTAPGDFRGLHERTEVPERALAEDLACLYYAGAVTTTPFKAAATVQALPCEPVSAPPVDEVDSTMGRSTLPPIDAERTAPARLYQNPRSETFS
;
A
#
# COMPACT_ATOMS: atom_id res chain seq x y z
N MET A 1 -12.55 -18.21 0.65
CA MET A 1 -13.36 -17.71 1.79
C MET A 1 -14.08 -16.39 1.48
N TRP A 2 -13.45 -15.44 0.76
CA TRP A 2 -14.09 -14.19 0.28
C TRP A 2 -15.42 -14.41 -0.44
N THR A 3 -15.47 -15.33 -1.41
CA THR A 3 -16.69 -15.65 -2.17
C THR A 3 -17.82 -16.20 -1.29
N HIS A 4 -17.47 -16.98 -0.27
CA HIS A 4 -18.45 -17.51 0.68
C HIS A 4 -19.05 -16.41 1.56
N ALA A 5 -18.22 -15.47 2.04
CA ALA A 5 -18.69 -14.31 2.78
C ALA A 5 -19.64 -13.44 1.95
N ARG A 6 -19.35 -13.31 0.64
CA ARG A 6 -20.14 -12.51 -0.30
C ARG A 6 -21.49 -13.13 -0.70
N HIS A 7 -21.59 -14.46 -0.77
CA HIS A 7 -22.85 -15.13 -1.12
C HIS A 7 -23.75 -15.41 0.08
N THR A 8 -23.24 -15.15 1.28
CA THR A 8 -23.98 -15.42 2.50
C THR A 8 -24.80 -14.19 2.89
N THR A 9 -26.13 -14.35 2.95
CA THR A 9 -27.06 -13.32 3.44
C THR A 9 -27.01 -13.16 4.97
N ARG A 10 -26.32 -14.07 5.65
CA ARG A 10 -26.12 -14.04 7.09
C ARG A 10 -25.05 -13.02 7.43
N ASP A 11 -25.30 -12.25 8.48
CA ASP A 11 -24.30 -11.35 9.04
C ASP A 11 -23.12 -12.16 9.58
N LEU A 12 -22.04 -12.18 8.81
CA LEU A 12 -20.79 -12.84 9.18
C LEU A 12 -19.80 -11.87 9.84
N LEU A 13 -20.18 -10.60 9.98
CA LEU A 13 -19.37 -9.62 10.67
C LEU A 13 -19.44 -9.91 12.18
N PRO A 14 -18.31 -10.13 12.86
CA PRO A 14 -18.34 -10.34 14.30
C PRO A 14 -18.82 -9.08 15.03
N ALA A 15 -19.65 -9.25 16.08
CA ALA A 15 -20.29 -8.15 16.80
C ALA A 15 -19.33 -7.05 17.29
N ARG A 16 -18.08 -7.41 17.63
CA ARG A 16 -17.03 -6.45 18.01
C ARG A 16 -16.76 -5.37 16.96
N TYR A 17 -16.89 -5.68 15.67
CA TYR A 17 -16.70 -4.71 14.59
C TYR A 17 -17.86 -3.71 14.45
N ARG A 18 -18.98 -3.92 15.15
CA ARG A 18 -20.09 -2.95 15.21
C ARG A 18 -19.84 -1.84 16.25
N THR A 19 -19.06 -2.14 17.27
CA THR A 19 -18.87 -1.27 18.45
C THR A 19 -17.44 -0.76 18.60
N GLU A 20 -16.44 -1.53 18.15
CA GLU A 20 -15.03 -1.18 18.26
C GLU A 20 -14.52 -0.42 17.04
N LEU A 21 -13.38 0.27 17.23
CA LEU A 21 -12.62 0.90 16.16
C LEU A 21 -12.03 -0.16 15.22
N ILE A 22 -12.23 0.05 13.93
CA ILE A 22 -11.71 -0.80 12.88
C ILE A 22 -10.46 -0.15 12.29
N TYR A 23 -9.39 -0.94 12.23
CA TYR A 23 -8.10 -0.53 11.68
C TYR A 23 -7.81 -1.28 10.39
N TYR A 24 -7.18 -0.58 9.45
CA TYR A 24 -6.57 -1.18 8.28
C TYR A 24 -5.29 -1.94 8.68
N ARG A 25 -5.12 -3.16 8.16
CA ARG A 25 -3.97 -4.01 8.46
C ARG A 25 -3.07 -4.23 7.26
N HIS A 26 -3.61 -4.68 6.14
CA HIS A 26 -2.83 -4.90 4.93
C HIS A 26 -3.77 -5.04 3.73
N GLU A 27 -3.18 -4.95 2.54
CA GLU A 27 -3.93 -5.07 1.30
C GLU A 27 -4.55 -6.48 1.19
N PRO A 28 -5.86 -6.59 0.90
CA PRO A 28 -6.49 -7.89 0.78
C PRO A 28 -5.87 -8.66 -0.38
N ARG A 29 -5.41 -9.89 -0.11
CA ARG A 29 -4.83 -10.79 -1.12
C ARG A 29 -5.92 -11.44 -1.98
N VAL A 30 -6.76 -10.62 -2.62
CA VAL A 30 -7.85 -11.05 -3.50
C VAL A 30 -7.66 -10.47 -4.90
N PRO A 31 -8.16 -11.14 -5.94
CA PRO A 31 -8.14 -10.56 -7.29
C PRO A 31 -8.86 -9.20 -7.32
N MET A 32 -8.28 -8.21 -8.00
CA MET A 32 -8.86 -6.86 -8.09
C MET A 32 -10.30 -6.86 -8.62
N GLY A 33 -10.65 -7.78 -9.53
CA GLY A 33 -12.01 -7.95 -10.04
C GLY A 33 -13.04 -8.38 -8.99
N TRP A 34 -12.63 -8.71 -7.76
CA TRP A 34 -13.53 -9.03 -6.66
C TRP A 34 -13.80 -7.86 -5.72
N LEU A 35 -12.97 -6.80 -5.79
CA LEU A 35 -13.15 -5.56 -5.06
C LEU A 35 -14.20 -4.71 -5.79
N ARG A 36 -15.31 -4.43 -5.13
CA ARG A 36 -16.32 -3.50 -5.66
C ARG A 36 -15.93 -2.07 -5.32
N ASP A 37 -16.55 -1.11 -5.98
CA ASP A 37 -16.37 0.30 -5.65
C ASP A 37 -16.69 0.61 -4.19
N SER A 38 -17.72 -0.04 -3.62
CA SER A 38 -18.06 0.08 -2.20
C SER A 38 -16.92 -0.40 -1.29
N THR A 39 -16.35 -1.57 -1.58
CA THR A 39 -15.22 -2.13 -0.84
C THR A 39 -13.97 -1.25 -0.96
N LEU A 40 -13.69 -0.71 -2.14
CA LEU A 40 -12.57 0.20 -2.37
C LEU A 40 -12.74 1.52 -1.62
N ARG A 41 -13.97 2.05 -1.55
CA ARG A 41 -14.29 3.25 -0.80
C ARG A 41 -14.09 3.02 0.71
N VAL A 42 -14.51 1.86 1.24
CA VAL A 42 -14.27 1.47 2.64
C VAL A 42 -12.77 1.30 2.92
N LEU A 43 -12.02 0.69 2.02
CA LEU A 43 -10.56 0.57 2.14
C LEU A 43 -9.88 1.94 2.14
N SER A 44 -10.27 2.83 1.23
CA SER A 44 -9.75 4.20 1.16
C SER A 44 -10.02 4.98 2.44
N THR A 45 -11.24 4.92 2.98
CA THR A 45 -11.57 5.64 4.21
C THR A 45 -10.82 5.10 5.43
N LEU A 46 -10.69 3.77 5.55
CA LEU A 46 -9.92 3.10 6.60
C LEU A 46 -8.41 3.37 6.50
N PHE A 47 -7.90 3.50 5.27
CA PHE A 47 -6.51 3.86 5.04
C PHE A 47 -6.21 5.29 5.49
N THR A 48 -7.13 6.24 5.24
CA THR A 48 -6.99 7.62 5.72
C THR A 48 -7.09 7.72 7.24
N ALA A 49 -8.09 7.08 7.84
CA ALA A 49 -8.30 7.13 9.27
C ALA A 49 -9.09 5.91 9.76
N PRO A 50 -8.65 5.25 10.85
CA PRO A 50 -9.44 4.21 11.50
C PRO A 50 -10.77 4.81 12.00
N GLY A 51 -11.83 4.00 11.98
CA GLY A 51 -13.18 4.44 12.33
C GLY A 51 -14.04 3.31 12.86
N ASP A 52 -15.07 3.66 13.62
CA ASP A 52 -16.12 2.74 14.02
C ASP A 52 -17.10 2.51 12.85
N PHE A 53 -18.00 1.54 12.99
CA PHE A 53 -18.96 1.18 11.94
C PHE A 53 -19.80 2.38 11.49
N ARG A 54 -20.26 3.20 12.43
CA ARG A 54 -21.07 4.40 12.15
C ARG A 54 -20.26 5.49 11.45
N GLY A 55 -19.05 5.79 11.92
CA GLY A 55 -18.18 6.78 11.28
C GLY A 55 -17.77 6.36 9.86
N LEU A 56 -17.61 5.06 9.60
CA LEU A 56 -17.39 4.55 8.25
C LEU A 56 -18.64 4.70 7.38
N HIS A 57 -19.83 4.40 7.90
CA HIS A 57 -21.09 4.59 7.18
C HIS A 57 -21.27 6.05 6.76
N GLU A 58 -21.07 7.00 7.68
CA GLU A 58 -21.19 8.43 7.42
C GLU A 58 -20.18 8.94 6.39
N ARG A 59 -18.93 8.45 6.44
CA ARG A 59 -17.86 8.89 5.52
C ARG A 59 -17.93 8.25 4.13
N THR A 60 -18.48 7.04 4.01
CA THR A 60 -18.51 6.30 2.74
C THR A 60 -19.83 6.44 2.00
N GLU A 61 -20.90 6.85 2.68
CA GLU A 61 -22.27 6.89 2.15
C GLU A 61 -22.74 5.53 1.60
N VAL A 62 -22.10 4.44 2.04
CA VAL A 62 -22.45 3.06 1.65
C VAL A 62 -23.55 2.58 2.60
N PRO A 63 -24.63 1.94 2.11
CA PRO A 63 -25.69 1.42 2.98
C PRO A 63 -25.13 0.49 4.07
N GLU A 64 -25.63 0.59 5.30
CA GLU A 64 -25.15 -0.21 6.44
C GLU A 64 -25.03 -1.71 6.14
N ARG A 65 -26.00 -2.27 5.42
CA ARG A 65 -25.98 -3.68 5.02
C ARG A 65 -24.81 -4.02 4.10
N ALA A 66 -24.58 -3.20 3.08
CA ALA A 66 -23.46 -3.37 2.15
C ALA A 66 -22.12 -3.14 2.88
N LEU A 67 -22.06 -2.17 3.78
CA LEU A 67 -20.89 -1.93 4.63
C LEU A 67 -20.56 -3.14 5.51
N ALA A 68 -21.56 -3.79 6.12
CA ALA A 68 -21.36 -4.99 6.91
C ALA A 68 -20.86 -6.18 6.07
N GLU A 69 -21.42 -6.37 4.87
CA GLU A 69 -20.98 -7.41 3.93
C GLU A 69 -19.54 -7.16 3.44
N ASP A 70 -19.19 -5.92 3.10
CA ASP A 70 -17.85 -5.52 2.68
C ASP A 70 -16.84 -5.69 3.82
N LEU A 71 -17.16 -5.26 5.04
CA LEU A 71 -16.31 -5.45 6.22
C LEU A 71 -16.13 -6.93 6.56
N ALA A 72 -17.16 -7.76 6.40
CA ALA A 72 -17.06 -9.21 6.59
C ALA A 72 -16.10 -9.82 5.56
N CYS A 73 -16.20 -9.42 4.28
CA CYS A 73 -15.27 -9.86 3.25
C CYS A 73 -13.82 -9.46 3.59
N LEU A 74 -13.60 -8.22 4.01
CA LEU A 74 -12.29 -7.72 4.43
C LEU A 74 -11.76 -8.45 5.68
N TYR A 75 -12.62 -8.78 6.63
CA TYR A 75 -12.27 -9.56 7.82
C TYR A 75 -11.79 -10.97 7.44
N TYR A 76 -12.50 -11.66 6.54
CA TYR A 76 -12.08 -12.97 6.04
C TYR A 76 -10.84 -12.94 5.14
N ALA A 77 -10.58 -11.82 4.48
CA ALA A 77 -9.29 -11.58 3.82
C ALA A 77 -8.15 -11.27 4.80
N GLY A 78 -8.46 -11.00 6.07
CA GLY A 78 -7.49 -10.59 7.08
C GLY A 78 -7.01 -9.14 6.94
N ALA A 79 -7.67 -8.35 6.09
CA ALA A 79 -7.27 -6.99 5.73
C ALA A 79 -7.60 -5.94 6.81
N VAL A 80 -8.54 -6.25 7.71
CA VAL A 80 -8.96 -5.38 8.81
C VAL A 80 -8.81 -6.07 10.17
N THR A 81 -8.65 -5.27 11.22
CA THR A 81 -8.57 -5.74 12.60
C THR A 81 -9.18 -4.72 13.56
N THR A 82 -9.72 -5.17 14.70
CA THR A 82 -10.12 -4.27 15.80
C THR A 82 -9.03 -4.09 16.85
N THR A 83 -7.94 -4.86 16.78
CA THR A 83 -6.84 -4.73 17.73
C THR A 83 -5.79 -3.74 17.20
N PRO A 84 -5.54 -2.60 17.89
CA PRO A 84 -4.61 -1.57 17.41
C PRO A 84 -3.18 -2.10 17.27
N PHE A 85 -2.75 -3.00 18.15
CA PHE A 85 -1.41 -3.61 18.09
C PHE A 85 -1.17 -4.48 16.85
N LYS A 86 -2.23 -4.97 16.20
CA LYS A 86 -2.13 -5.78 14.97
C LYS A 86 -2.45 -5.00 13.70
N ALA A 87 -2.88 -3.74 13.81
CA ALA A 87 -2.97 -2.86 12.66
C ALA A 87 -1.55 -2.75 12.07
N ALA A 88 -1.41 -2.67 10.74
CA ALA A 88 -0.10 -2.34 10.17
C ALA A 88 0.36 -1.09 10.91
N ALA A 89 1.51 -1.17 11.58
CA ALA A 89 2.07 -0.12 12.40
C ALA A 89 1.83 1.19 11.66
N THR A 90 0.78 1.90 12.08
CA THR A 90 0.31 3.08 11.37
C THR A 90 1.50 3.98 11.38
N VAL A 91 2.00 4.30 10.19
CA VAL A 91 3.09 5.23 9.89
C VAL A 91 3.18 6.22 11.04
N GLN A 92 4.06 5.94 12.00
CA GLN A 92 4.56 7.00 12.84
C GLN A 92 5.32 7.82 11.82
N ALA A 93 4.66 8.88 11.33
CA ALA A 93 5.35 9.99 10.75
C ALA A 93 6.33 10.41 11.83
N LEU A 94 7.56 9.89 11.73
CA LEU A 94 8.67 10.38 12.50
C LEU A 94 8.64 11.89 12.27
N PRO A 95 8.49 12.74 13.30
CA PRO A 95 8.78 14.15 13.13
C PRO A 95 10.20 14.19 12.57
N CYS A 96 10.34 14.72 11.34
CA CYS A 96 11.65 14.94 10.76
C CYS A 96 12.29 16.01 11.64
N GLU A 97 13.05 15.57 12.64
CA GLU A 97 13.75 16.47 13.55
C GLU A 97 14.79 17.22 12.70
N PRO A 98 14.73 18.56 12.63
CA PRO A 98 15.70 19.33 11.88
C PRO A 98 17.00 19.29 12.67
N VAL A 99 17.86 18.30 12.37
CA VAL A 99 19.22 18.28 12.91
C VAL A 99 19.99 19.41 12.26
N SER A 100 20.01 20.50 13.03
CA SER A 100 20.83 21.70 12.87
C SER A 100 22.27 21.32 12.52
N ALA A 101 22.79 21.94 11.45
CA ALA A 101 24.22 21.95 11.18
C ALA A 101 24.99 22.57 12.36
N PRO A 102 26.22 22.10 12.63
CA PRO A 102 27.26 22.94 13.17
C PRO A 102 28.45 23.06 12.19
N PRO A 103 29.31 24.06 12.43
CA PRO A 103 29.99 24.81 11.39
C PRO A 103 31.38 24.27 11.02
N VAL A 104 31.85 24.79 9.89
CA VAL A 104 33.21 24.78 9.36
C VAL A 104 34.30 25.03 10.42
N ASP A 105 35.42 24.30 10.33
CA ASP A 105 36.77 24.85 10.15
C ASP A 105 37.85 23.77 10.39
N GLU A 106 38.62 23.48 9.35
CA GLU A 106 40.10 23.54 9.29
C GLU A 106 40.58 22.57 8.20
N VAL A 107 40.62 23.10 6.99
CA VAL A 107 41.45 22.58 5.91
C VAL A 107 42.60 23.55 5.83
N ASP A 108 43.83 23.12 6.14
CA ASP A 108 44.97 23.80 5.55
C ASP A 108 46.08 22.85 5.08
N SER A 109 46.38 23.06 3.80
CA SER A 109 47.66 22.92 3.13
C SER A 109 48.38 21.57 3.11
N THR A 110 48.21 20.85 1.99
CA THR A 110 49.36 20.48 1.16
C THR A 110 49.00 20.58 -0.31
N MET A 111 49.70 21.49 -0.97
CA MET A 111 49.71 21.87 -2.39
C MET A 111 49.35 20.78 -3.42
N GLY A 112 48.55 21.16 -4.44
CA GLY A 112 48.55 20.44 -5.72
C GLY A 112 47.43 20.79 -6.72
N ARG A 113 47.59 21.89 -7.46
CA ARG A 113 47.17 22.07 -8.88
C ARG A 113 45.76 21.63 -9.34
N SER A 114 44.89 22.63 -9.47
CA SER A 114 44.23 23.11 -10.69
C SER A 114 43.32 22.21 -11.58
N THR A 115 42.10 22.73 -11.78
CA THR A 115 41.23 22.74 -12.99
C THR A 115 40.37 21.50 -13.33
N LEU A 116 39.05 21.67 -13.24
CA LEU A 116 37.96 20.72 -13.58
C LEU A 116 37.97 20.23 -15.04
N PRO A 117 37.31 19.08 -15.30
CA PRO A 117 36.15 19.10 -16.20
C PRO A 117 34.93 18.29 -15.70
N PRO A 118 33.74 18.47 -16.32
CA PRO A 118 32.45 17.93 -15.89
C PRO A 118 32.26 16.45 -16.26
N ILE A 119 31.46 15.72 -15.48
CA ILE A 119 31.08 14.34 -15.82
C ILE A 119 29.93 14.38 -16.83
N ASP A 120 30.29 13.97 -18.04
CA ASP A 120 29.49 13.89 -19.25
C ASP A 120 28.19 13.09 -19.08
N ALA A 121 27.15 13.60 -19.75
CA ALA A 121 25.96 12.85 -20.08
C ALA A 121 26.28 11.80 -21.18
N GLU A 122 25.37 10.84 -21.33
CA GLU A 122 25.25 9.94 -22.48
C GLU A 122 26.22 8.74 -22.58
N ARG A 123 25.69 7.54 -22.26
CA ARG A 123 25.89 6.40 -23.16
C ARG A 123 24.75 5.38 -23.09
N THR A 124 23.77 5.62 -23.95
CA THR A 124 22.89 4.59 -24.50
C THR A 124 23.73 3.51 -25.18
N ALA A 125 23.42 2.23 -24.94
CA ALA A 125 23.70 1.16 -25.91
C ALA A 125 22.52 0.16 -25.92
N PRO A 126 22.01 -0.23 -27.11
CA PRO A 126 20.82 -1.06 -27.26
C PRO A 126 21.08 -2.55 -26.97
N ALA A 127 20.05 -3.23 -26.43
CA ALA A 127 20.06 -4.67 -26.17
C ALA A 127 20.10 -5.47 -27.49
N ARG A 128 21.03 -6.42 -27.59
CA ARG A 128 21.13 -7.36 -28.73
C ARG A 128 20.06 -8.45 -28.61
N LEU A 129 19.20 -8.56 -29.64
CA LEU A 129 18.32 -9.72 -29.84
C LEU A 129 19.15 -10.91 -30.34
N TYR A 130 19.10 -12.03 -29.62
CA TYR A 130 19.65 -13.30 -30.06
C TYR A 130 18.80 -13.86 -31.21
N GLN A 131 19.40 -14.07 -32.39
CA GLN A 131 18.82 -14.87 -33.47
C GLN A 131 19.00 -16.36 -33.16
N ASN A 132 17.90 -17.12 -33.28
CA ASN A 132 17.86 -18.57 -33.08
C ASN A 132 18.03 -19.27 -34.45
N PRO A 133 19.03 -20.15 -34.66
CA PRO A 133 19.17 -20.89 -35.91
C PRO A 133 18.58 -22.29 -35.76
N ARG A 134 17.47 -22.57 -36.44
CA ARG A 134 16.92 -23.91 -36.74
C ARG A 134 15.96 -23.74 -37.92
N SER A 135 15.96 -24.48 -39.03
CA SER A 135 16.82 -25.53 -39.59
C SER A 135 16.46 -25.58 -41.09
N GLU A 136 17.41 -25.88 -41.96
CA GLU A 136 17.18 -26.19 -43.38
C GLU A 136 16.25 -27.41 -43.54
N THR A 137 15.42 -27.41 -44.60
CA THR A 137 15.18 -28.62 -45.41
C THR A 137 14.80 -28.25 -46.85
N PHE A 138 15.49 -28.90 -47.77
CA PHE A 138 15.44 -28.85 -49.23
C PHE A 138 14.11 -29.29 -49.86
N SER A 139 13.67 -28.61 -50.93
CA SER A 139 13.56 -29.14 -52.31
C SER A 139 13.16 -28.03 -53.29
#